data_AF-A0A662N2C4-F1
#
_entry.id   AF-A0A662N2C4-F1
#
_cell.length_a   1.000
_cell.length_b   1.000
_cell.length_c   1.000
_cell.angle_alpha   90.00
_cell.angle_beta   90.00
_cell.angle_gamma   90.00
#
_symmetry.space_group_name_H-M   'P 1'
#
loop_
_entity.id
_entity.type
_entity.pdbx_description
1 polymer ?
#
loop_
_entity_poly.entity_id
_entity_poly.type
_entity_poly.pdbx_seq_one_letter_code
_entity_poly.pdbx_strand_id
1 'polypeptide(L)'
;MEIIKHEGPGRLGLVKIKEKTFKTPALAGVDFTLSPFNSYFYPKDFREYDFNLAPSIPLSFYTPREIIEKALNRLYEVDYSKFNALYVPVVRNLEYVDEFLENVLSQYYFDALYIGNAKIFVKDYRRFVQAIRIIREKDPNLLLVTDLEPFFYPLAVYLGIDAFDTRSLKLYDFHKKGFTQFSPILWDENTNSLEFARRTIKLVRKALKEGKLRYLVENFFSTQAHAGILRIADRENWDYLEKYTPVQKDTIYFISDASQNRPEVVRWRQRVVERFKPPENVEALFLFPCSAKKPYSHSRSHTLFRKALKEVLGDGVYKIHELILTSPFGVVPREWEWLAKYDIVVTGHWSEEEISSAAELLAKALEKYPKDVPVIAHLDEAYVEIARRASESSGREIIFTPVKNGTTSRESLEGLERTIKELDLEVVAGKEDRTYRFYENIRKVFDFYFGLGAGEAVLPDDARIIGSKMLRILIGNQQTGTYQDGVISVTPFGMQRIYEVTKSYYVKIDFDLRGDVFAVGVNEADKKIRPDDIVGVVRDEKVVGVGRAVLSGEEMVKAKRGVAVKVRKRA
;
A
#
# COMPACT_ATOMS: atom_id res chain seq x y z
N MET A 1 4.04 20.08 -9.59
CA MET A 1 3.92 18.83 -10.38
C MET A 1 2.53 18.21 -10.20
N GLU A 2 1.92 17.69 -11.26
CA GLU A 2 0.69 16.88 -11.18
C GLU A 2 1.05 15.40 -10.98
N ILE A 3 0.40 14.71 -10.05
CA ILE A 3 0.65 13.28 -9.82
C ILE A 3 -0.32 12.45 -10.66
N ILE A 4 0.20 11.44 -11.36
CA ILE A 4 -0.60 10.57 -12.23
C ILE A 4 -0.88 9.22 -11.55
N LYS A 5 0.13 8.67 -10.85
CA LYS A 5 0.07 7.34 -10.24
C LYS A 5 1.10 7.22 -9.12
N HIS A 6 0.76 6.46 -8.08
CA HIS A 6 1.65 6.07 -7.00
C HIS A 6 2.03 4.59 -7.04
N GLU A 7 3.16 4.26 -6.43
CA GLU A 7 3.51 2.95 -5.90
C GLU A 7 4.39 3.14 -4.66
N GLY A 8 3.76 3.08 -3.48
CA GLY A 8 4.31 3.74 -2.30
C GLY A 8 4.39 5.26 -2.51
N PRO A 9 5.24 5.97 -1.76
CA PRO A 9 5.46 7.40 -1.96
C PRO A 9 6.04 7.74 -3.34
N GLY A 10 6.68 6.75 -3.99
CA GLY A 10 7.13 6.85 -5.37
C GLY A 10 5.99 7.07 -6.35
N ARG A 11 6.24 7.90 -7.36
CA ARG A 11 5.18 8.39 -8.23
C ARG A 11 5.61 8.70 -9.64
N LEU A 12 4.68 8.48 -10.57
CA LEU A 12 4.73 9.00 -11.92
C LEU A 12 4.03 10.35 -11.91
N GLY A 13 4.78 11.41 -12.17
CA GLY A 13 4.26 12.77 -12.26
C GLY A 13 4.39 13.38 -13.65
N LEU A 14 3.63 14.44 -13.88
CA LEU A 14 3.75 15.34 -15.02
C LEU A 14 4.16 16.71 -14.52
N VAL A 15 5.31 17.20 -14.98
CA VAL A 15 5.81 18.53 -14.67
C VAL A 15 5.61 19.41 -15.90
N LYS A 16 4.99 20.56 -15.69
CA LYS A 16 4.90 21.65 -16.67
C LYS A 16 5.62 22.83 -16.05
N ILE A 17 6.70 23.28 -16.69
CA ILE A 17 7.50 24.42 -16.22
C ILE A 17 7.94 25.22 -17.44
N LYS A 18 7.66 26.53 -17.43
CA LYS A 18 7.80 27.39 -18.63
C LYS A 18 7.10 26.72 -19.84
N GLU A 19 7.81 26.54 -20.94
CA GLU A 19 7.31 25.88 -22.16
C GLU A 19 7.58 24.36 -22.20
N LYS A 20 8.23 23.80 -21.16
CA LYS A 20 8.62 22.39 -21.13
C LYS A 20 7.62 21.55 -20.36
N THR A 21 7.40 20.34 -20.88
CA THR A 21 6.63 19.30 -20.20
C THR A 21 7.42 18.00 -20.17
N PHE A 22 7.57 17.40 -18.99
CA PHE A 22 8.28 16.13 -18.83
C PHE A 22 7.64 15.26 -17.74
N LYS A 23 8.05 13.98 -17.69
CA LYS A 23 7.53 12.98 -16.74
C LYS A 23 8.57 12.60 -15.70
N THR A 24 8.15 12.37 -14.47
CA THR A 24 9.00 11.86 -13.39
C THR A 24 8.89 10.33 -13.25
N PRO A 25 9.91 9.63 -12.71
CA PRO A 25 11.21 10.14 -12.28
C PRO A 25 12.05 10.73 -13.41
N ALA A 26 12.88 11.74 -13.17
CA ALA A 26 13.60 12.49 -14.21
C ALA A 26 15.09 12.70 -13.90
N LEU A 27 15.86 13.15 -14.89
CA LEU A 27 17.28 13.48 -14.76
C LEU A 27 17.51 14.97 -15.03
N ALA A 28 18.04 15.71 -14.05
CA ALA A 28 18.48 17.08 -14.25
C ALA A 28 19.72 17.10 -15.16
N GLY A 29 19.73 18.00 -16.13
CA GLY A 29 20.72 18.04 -17.22
C GLY A 29 20.34 17.19 -18.45
N VAL A 30 19.21 16.47 -18.39
CA VAL A 30 18.66 15.70 -19.52
C VAL A 30 17.21 16.08 -19.80
N ASP A 31 16.32 15.90 -18.82
CA ASP A 31 14.89 16.18 -18.97
C ASP A 31 14.58 17.67 -18.71
N PHE A 32 15.39 18.34 -17.87
CA PHE A 32 15.28 19.76 -17.51
C PHE A 32 16.63 20.33 -17.09
N THR A 33 16.75 21.67 -17.04
CA THR A 33 17.94 22.36 -16.52
C THR A 33 17.72 22.81 -15.06
N LEU A 34 18.74 22.59 -14.24
CA LEU A 34 18.80 23.02 -12.85
C LEU A 34 19.98 23.98 -12.70
N SER A 35 19.79 25.12 -12.06
CA SER A 35 20.87 26.08 -11.87
C SER A 35 22.02 25.50 -11.02
N PRO A 36 23.22 26.09 -11.09
CA PRO A 36 24.26 25.83 -10.11
C PRO A 36 23.79 26.13 -8.67
N PHE A 37 24.54 25.63 -7.69
CA PHE A 37 24.33 26.03 -6.30
C PHE A 37 24.43 27.56 -6.19
N ASN A 38 23.39 28.18 -5.61
CA ASN A 38 23.32 29.61 -5.44
C ASN A 38 23.73 29.96 -4.00
N SER A 39 24.83 30.68 -3.83
CA SER A 39 25.37 30.97 -2.50
C SER A 39 24.65 32.17 -1.89
N TYR A 40 24.21 32.05 -0.63
CA TYR A 40 23.71 33.18 0.15
C TYR A 40 24.69 34.38 0.17
N PHE A 41 25.99 34.12 0.20
CA PHE A 41 27.01 35.17 0.28
C PHE A 41 27.27 35.89 -1.05
N TYR A 42 26.95 35.24 -2.17
CA TYR A 42 27.16 35.76 -3.51
C TYR A 42 25.98 35.36 -4.40
N PRO A 43 24.78 35.88 -4.12
CA PRO A 43 23.57 35.43 -4.79
C PRO A 43 23.60 35.85 -6.26
N LYS A 44 23.22 34.93 -7.14
CA LYS A 44 23.04 35.16 -8.57
C LYS A 44 21.62 34.80 -8.97
N ASP A 45 21.13 35.43 -10.03
CA ASP A 45 19.80 35.15 -10.57
C ASP A 45 19.94 34.32 -11.85
N PHE A 46 19.53 33.04 -11.81
CA PHE A 46 19.68 32.07 -12.89
C PHE A 46 18.34 31.79 -13.59
N ARG A 47 17.57 32.84 -13.95
CA ARG A 47 16.22 32.71 -14.53
C ARG A 47 16.18 31.97 -15.86
N GLU A 48 17.31 31.83 -16.54
CA GLU A 48 17.45 31.06 -17.75
C GLU A 48 17.26 29.54 -17.53
N TYR A 49 17.49 29.04 -16.31
CA TYR A 49 17.30 27.63 -15.97
C TYR A 49 15.83 27.30 -15.69
N ASP A 50 15.38 26.09 -16.03
CA ASP A 50 14.01 25.66 -15.78
C ASP A 50 13.69 25.73 -14.27
N PHE A 51 14.66 25.33 -13.44
CA PHE A 51 14.64 25.47 -11.98
C PHE A 51 15.81 26.34 -11.52
N ASN A 52 15.49 27.53 -11.00
CA ASN A 52 16.39 28.52 -10.43
C ASN A 52 16.47 28.31 -8.91
N LEU A 53 17.60 27.80 -8.43
CA LEU A 53 17.84 27.53 -7.02
C LEU A 53 17.96 28.84 -6.24
N ALA A 54 17.20 28.91 -5.15
CA ALA A 54 17.31 29.95 -4.16
C ALA A 54 18.71 29.98 -3.50
N PRO A 55 19.17 31.17 -3.07
CA PRO A 55 20.39 31.30 -2.29
C PRO A 55 20.32 30.44 -1.03
N SER A 56 21.41 29.71 -0.77
CA SER A 56 21.53 28.83 0.37
C SER A 56 22.92 28.89 0.99
N ILE A 57 23.04 28.44 2.23
CA ILE A 57 24.30 28.21 2.93
C ILE A 57 24.55 26.69 2.92
N PRO A 58 25.69 26.21 2.40
CA PRO A 58 25.98 24.79 2.42
C PRO A 58 26.34 24.36 3.85
N LEU A 59 25.54 23.51 4.45
CA LEU A 59 25.82 22.88 5.75
C LEU A 59 26.19 21.42 5.53
N SER A 60 27.25 20.95 6.19
CA SER A 60 27.57 19.52 6.25
C SER A 60 26.53 18.79 7.09
N PHE A 61 26.33 17.49 6.84
CA PHE A 61 25.40 16.67 7.63
C PHE A 61 25.73 16.69 9.13
N TYR A 62 27.02 16.75 9.49
CA TYR A 62 27.51 16.76 10.87
C TYR A 62 27.77 18.15 11.44
N THR A 63 27.16 19.19 10.85
CA THR A 63 27.37 20.57 11.31
C THR A 63 26.93 20.74 12.76
N PRO A 64 27.73 21.40 13.63
CA PRO A 64 27.35 21.73 15.00
C PRO A 64 26.11 22.62 15.09
N ARG A 65 25.33 22.45 16.16
CA ARG A 65 24.09 23.18 16.44
C ARG A 65 24.21 24.70 16.25
N GLU A 66 25.20 25.32 16.89
CA GLU A 66 25.38 26.79 16.86
C GLU A 66 25.59 27.33 15.44
N ILE A 67 26.21 26.54 14.56
CA ILE A 67 26.43 26.92 13.16
C ILE A 67 25.15 26.76 12.35
N ILE A 68 24.35 25.71 12.62
CA ILE A 68 23.04 25.51 12.00
C ILE A 68 22.12 26.69 12.33
N GLU A 69 21.97 27.03 13.62
CA GLU A 69 21.10 28.13 14.06
C GLU A 69 21.50 29.46 13.42
N LYS A 70 22.81 29.78 13.41
CA LYS A 70 23.33 30.98 12.72
C LYS A 70 23.04 30.99 11.23
N ALA A 71 23.11 29.83 10.57
CA ALA A 71 22.82 29.72 9.15
C ALA A 71 21.32 29.86 8.85
N LEU A 72 20.46 29.22 9.63
CA LEU A 72 19.00 29.32 9.47
C LEU A 72 18.51 30.76 9.65
N ASN A 73 18.98 31.46 10.69
CA ASN A 73 18.63 32.88 10.89
C ASN A 73 18.93 33.74 9.65
N ARG A 74 20.06 33.50 9.00
CA ARG A 74 20.41 34.20 7.75
C ARG A 74 19.55 33.79 6.57
N LEU A 75 19.17 32.51 6.49
CA LEU A 75 18.31 32.00 5.43
C LEU A 75 16.87 32.53 5.55
N TYR A 76 16.37 32.75 6.77
CA TYR A 76 15.06 33.36 7.00
C TYR A 76 14.96 34.81 6.51
N GLU A 77 16.09 35.52 6.39
CA GLU A 77 16.15 36.89 5.86
C GLU A 77 16.15 36.95 4.31
N VAL A 78 16.23 35.81 3.63
CA VAL A 78 16.28 35.76 2.15
C VAL A 78 14.90 36.01 1.56
N ASP A 79 14.82 36.94 0.60
CA ASP A 79 13.66 37.06 -0.29
C ASP A 79 13.69 35.95 -1.34
N TYR A 80 12.83 34.95 -1.15
CA TYR A 80 12.73 33.78 -2.02
C TYR A 80 11.82 34.00 -3.26
N SER A 81 11.15 35.15 -3.39
CA SER A 81 10.10 35.38 -4.40
C SER A 81 10.54 35.22 -5.86
N LYS A 82 11.85 35.35 -6.14
CA LYS A 82 12.43 35.26 -7.49
C LYS A 82 12.86 33.84 -7.88
N PHE A 83 12.75 32.87 -6.97
CA PHE A 83 13.26 31.52 -7.14
C PHE A 83 12.12 30.51 -7.12
N ASN A 84 12.19 29.49 -7.97
CA ASN A 84 11.18 28.43 -8.06
C ASN A 84 11.71 27.08 -7.58
N ALA A 85 12.97 27.00 -7.14
CA ALA A 85 13.54 25.81 -6.52
C ALA A 85 14.27 26.14 -5.21
N LEU A 86 14.00 25.37 -4.17
CA LEU A 86 14.64 25.54 -2.86
C LEU A 86 15.77 24.53 -2.67
N TYR A 87 16.94 24.96 -2.21
CA TYR A 87 17.98 24.04 -1.74
C TYR A 87 17.79 23.79 -0.24
N VAL A 88 17.76 22.52 0.16
CA VAL A 88 17.62 22.12 1.57
C VAL A 88 18.89 21.41 2.03
N PRO A 89 19.71 22.06 2.88
CA PRO A 89 20.88 21.42 3.47
C PRO A 89 20.42 20.45 4.57
N VAL A 90 20.23 19.17 4.25
CA VAL A 90 19.84 18.18 5.26
C VAL A 90 20.98 18.00 6.26
N VAL A 91 20.67 18.28 7.54
CA VAL A 91 21.58 18.12 8.68
C VAL A 91 21.12 16.97 9.58
N ARG A 92 21.99 16.51 10.48
CA ARG A 92 21.72 15.31 11.30
C ARG A 92 20.54 15.46 12.25
N ASN A 93 20.31 16.64 12.82
CA ASN A 93 19.08 16.91 13.58
C ASN A 93 18.00 17.41 12.60
N LEU A 94 17.05 16.53 12.30
CA LEU A 94 16.01 16.79 11.31
C LEU A 94 14.96 17.80 11.79
N GLU A 95 14.89 18.12 13.08
CA GLU A 95 14.02 19.19 13.61
C GLU A 95 14.33 20.53 12.95
N TYR A 96 15.61 20.86 12.75
CA TYR A 96 16.03 22.07 12.03
C TYR A 96 15.63 22.06 10.56
N VAL A 97 15.57 20.88 9.93
CA VAL A 97 15.10 20.75 8.55
C VAL A 97 13.60 20.99 8.50
N ASP A 98 12.86 20.42 9.45
CA ASP A 98 11.41 20.57 9.56
C ASP A 98 11.00 22.02 9.80
N GLU A 99 11.60 22.67 10.81
CA GLU A 99 11.39 24.08 11.16
C GLU A 99 11.72 25.01 9.99
N PHE A 100 12.84 24.77 9.31
CA PHE A 100 13.22 25.55 8.14
C PHE A 100 12.16 25.46 7.03
N LEU A 101 11.66 24.27 6.75
CA LEU A 101 10.64 24.06 5.72
C LEU A 101 9.29 24.68 6.12
N GLU A 102 8.89 24.58 7.39
CA GLU A 102 7.66 25.22 7.86
C GLU A 102 7.69 26.73 7.72
N ASN A 103 8.81 27.35 8.11
CA ASN A 103 8.98 28.79 8.00
C ASN A 103 8.97 29.24 6.53
N VAL A 104 9.73 28.57 5.67
CA VAL A 104 9.91 29.00 4.28
C VAL A 104 8.69 28.67 3.41
N LEU A 105 8.11 27.47 3.52
CA LEU A 105 7.00 27.03 2.67
C LEU A 105 5.64 27.63 3.08
N SER A 106 5.53 28.20 4.29
CA SER A 106 4.34 28.96 4.69
C SER A 106 4.26 30.34 4.02
N GLN A 107 5.41 30.88 3.58
CA GLN A 107 5.52 32.22 3.01
C GLN A 107 5.75 32.20 1.49
N TYR A 108 6.42 31.16 0.98
CA TYR A 108 6.86 31.10 -0.41
C TYR A 108 6.43 29.80 -1.08
N TYR A 109 6.26 29.88 -2.40
CA TYR A 109 5.94 28.72 -3.24
C TYR A 109 7.13 28.31 -4.09
N PHE A 110 7.40 27.01 -4.15
CA PHE A 110 8.42 26.43 -5.01
C PHE A 110 7.83 25.31 -5.88
N ASP A 111 8.37 25.14 -7.08
CA ASP A 111 8.04 24.01 -7.95
C ASP A 111 8.91 22.79 -7.65
N ALA A 112 10.13 23.00 -7.13
CA ALA A 112 11.08 21.95 -6.81
C ALA A 112 11.86 22.20 -5.51
N LEU A 113 12.40 21.13 -4.95
CA LEU A 113 13.27 21.16 -3.79
C LEU A 113 14.47 20.22 -4.03
N TYR A 114 15.67 20.75 -3.87
CA TYR A 114 16.92 20.02 -3.99
C TYR A 114 17.42 19.58 -2.62
N ILE A 115 17.52 18.28 -2.40
CA ILE A 115 17.97 17.67 -1.15
C ILE A 115 19.50 17.60 -1.16
N GLY A 116 20.14 18.44 -0.35
CA GLY A 116 21.58 18.44 -0.13
C GLY A 116 22.04 17.26 0.73
N ASN A 117 23.33 16.92 0.67
CA ASN A 117 23.99 15.89 1.50
C ASN A 117 23.56 14.43 1.29
N ALA A 118 22.73 14.11 0.29
CA ALA A 118 22.19 12.75 0.11
C ALA A 118 23.24 11.63 0.09
N LYS A 119 24.37 11.83 -0.60
CA LYS A 119 25.49 10.86 -0.62
C LYS A 119 26.15 10.60 0.74
N ILE A 120 25.97 11.52 1.70
CA ILE A 120 26.50 11.39 3.06
C ILE A 120 25.47 10.68 3.95
N PHE A 121 24.25 11.20 4.01
CA PHE A 121 23.25 10.70 4.95
C PHE A 121 22.53 9.42 4.50
N VAL A 122 22.72 8.96 3.25
CA VAL A 122 22.31 7.61 2.82
C VAL A 122 22.96 6.50 3.67
N LYS A 123 24.07 6.79 4.36
CA LYS A 123 24.71 5.88 5.31
C LYS A 123 24.02 5.84 6.68
N ASP A 124 23.21 6.84 7.00
CA ASP A 124 22.34 6.86 8.18
C ASP A 124 20.91 6.52 7.74
N TYR A 125 20.63 5.22 7.65
CA TYR A 125 19.42 4.69 7.00
C TYR A 125 18.13 5.30 7.55
N ARG A 126 18.06 5.47 8.87
CA ARG A 126 16.89 6.04 9.56
C ARG A 126 16.69 7.49 9.21
N ARG A 127 17.75 8.31 9.32
CA ARG A 127 17.66 9.73 8.94
C ARG A 127 17.39 9.91 7.45
N PHE A 128 17.87 8.99 6.60
CA PHE A 128 17.58 9.03 5.17
C PHE A 128 16.09 8.91 4.87
N VAL A 129 15.42 7.89 5.44
CA VAL A 129 13.97 7.72 5.27
C VAL A 129 13.20 8.89 5.89
N GLN A 130 13.56 9.28 7.11
CA GLN A 130 12.88 10.35 7.84
C GLN A 130 12.97 11.70 7.13
N ALA A 131 14.14 12.08 6.62
CA ALA A 131 14.31 13.34 5.89
C ALA A 131 13.44 13.39 4.62
N ILE A 132 13.42 12.31 3.84
CA ILE A 132 12.58 12.23 2.63
C ILE A 132 11.10 12.32 2.99
N ARG A 133 10.67 11.60 4.04
CA ARG A 133 9.30 11.65 4.55
C ARG A 133 8.90 13.07 4.95
N ILE A 134 9.67 13.71 5.83
CA ILE A 134 9.41 15.08 6.31
C ILE A 134 9.20 16.01 5.12
N ILE A 135 10.13 16.00 4.17
CA ILE A 135 10.09 16.86 2.99
C ILE A 135 8.86 16.54 2.10
N ARG A 136 8.59 15.26 1.83
CA ARG A 136 7.49 14.82 0.96
C ARG A 136 6.13 15.20 1.53
N GLU A 137 5.96 15.16 2.84
CA GLU A 137 4.66 15.42 3.51
C GLU A 137 4.32 16.91 3.66
N LYS A 138 5.27 17.83 3.41
CA LYS A 138 5.04 19.29 3.43
C LYS A 138 4.19 19.76 2.25
N ASP A 139 4.53 19.36 1.03
CA ASP A 139 3.75 19.72 -0.17
C ASP A 139 3.76 18.55 -1.19
N PRO A 140 2.59 17.93 -1.46
CA PRO A 140 2.47 16.87 -2.44
C PRO A 140 2.90 17.28 -3.87
N ASN A 141 2.80 18.55 -4.24
CA ASN A 141 3.12 19.00 -5.60
C ASN A 141 4.61 19.33 -5.83
N LEU A 142 5.46 19.34 -4.79
CA LEU A 142 6.90 19.62 -4.92
C LEU A 142 7.65 18.50 -5.64
N LEU A 143 8.45 18.87 -6.65
CA LEU A 143 9.42 17.98 -7.29
C LEU A 143 10.66 17.81 -6.39
N LEU A 144 10.92 16.60 -5.90
CA LEU A 144 12.12 16.33 -5.09
C LEU A 144 13.29 15.88 -5.95
N VAL A 145 14.37 16.65 -5.91
CA VAL A 145 15.61 16.44 -6.67
C VAL A 145 16.73 16.11 -5.69
N THR A 146 17.60 15.16 -6.05
CA THR A 146 18.81 14.84 -5.24
C THR A 146 19.95 14.37 -6.11
N ASP A 147 21.19 14.34 -5.60
CA ASP A 147 22.33 13.67 -6.23
C ASP A 147 22.57 12.32 -5.55
N LEU A 148 22.39 11.21 -6.28
CA LEU A 148 22.65 9.84 -5.84
C LEU A 148 23.19 9.01 -7.01
N GLU A 149 23.85 7.91 -6.72
CA GLU A 149 24.30 6.98 -7.76
C GLU A 149 23.12 6.25 -8.42
N PRO A 150 23.17 6.00 -9.75
CA PRO A 150 22.03 5.46 -10.48
C PRO A 150 21.47 4.13 -9.99
N PHE A 151 22.30 3.26 -9.40
CA PHE A 151 21.83 1.99 -8.86
C PHE A 151 20.91 2.16 -7.62
N PHE A 152 20.94 3.33 -6.94
CA PHE A 152 20.01 3.69 -5.87
C PHE A 152 18.66 4.24 -6.35
N TYR A 153 18.53 4.61 -7.62
CA TYR A 153 17.33 5.29 -8.12
C TYR A 153 16.03 4.53 -7.85
N PRO A 154 15.93 3.19 -8.03
CA PRO A 154 14.68 2.49 -7.72
C PRO A 154 14.22 2.69 -6.28
N LEU A 155 15.12 2.53 -5.31
CA LEU A 155 14.80 2.68 -3.89
C LEU A 155 14.49 4.14 -3.52
N ALA A 156 15.32 5.08 -3.98
CA ALA A 156 15.10 6.50 -3.72
C ALA A 156 13.75 6.97 -4.30
N VAL A 157 13.40 6.53 -5.52
CA VAL A 157 12.09 6.80 -6.11
C VAL A 157 10.98 6.17 -5.30
N TYR A 158 11.12 4.91 -4.86
CA TYR A 158 10.10 4.25 -4.04
C TYR A 158 9.81 5.01 -2.74
N LEU A 159 10.84 5.62 -2.14
CA LEU A 159 10.69 6.49 -0.96
C LEU A 159 10.13 7.88 -1.28
N GLY A 160 10.00 8.25 -2.54
CA GLY A 160 9.33 9.48 -2.99
C GLY A 160 10.25 10.50 -3.66
N ILE A 161 11.49 10.17 -4.05
CA ILE A 161 12.32 11.08 -4.87
C ILE A 161 11.80 11.12 -6.31
N ASP A 162 11.73 12.32 -6.91
CA ASP A 162 11.18 12.50 -8.26
C ASP A 162 12.25 12.74 -9.34
N ALA A 163 13.45 13.16 -8.98
CA ALA A 163 14.49 13.44 -9.96
C ALA A 163 15.91 13.36 -9.40
N PHE A 164 16.87 13.15 -10.30
CA PHE A 164 18.28 12.98 -9.94
C PHE A 164 19.19 13.92 -10.73
N ASP A 165 20.12 14.55 -10.01
CA ASP A 165 21.18 15.37 -10.60
C ASP A 165 22.26 14.50 -11.23
N THR A 166 22.61 14.80 -12.48
CA THR A 166 23.58 14.00 -13.24
C THR A 166 24.98 14.59 -13.26
N ARG A 167 25.20 15.78 -12.68
CA ARG A 167 26.52 16.44 -12.74
C ARG A 167 27.64 15.59 -12.16
N SER A 168 27.34 14.87 -11.07
CA SER A 168 28.32 14.03 -10.39
C SER A 168 28.74 12.81 -11.22
N LEU A 169 27.89 12.34 -12.15
CA LEU A 169 28.19 11.19 -13.02
C LEU A 169 29.43 11.41 -13.88
N LYS A 170 29.69 12.65 -14.28
CA LYS A 170 30.89 13.03 -15.04
C LYS A 170 32.18 12.72 -14.28
N LEU A 171 32.16 12.78 -12.94
CA LEU A 171 33.32 12.44 -12.12
C LEU A 171 33.60 10.94 -12.15
N TYR A 172 32.57 10.09 -12.16
CA TYR A 172 32.74 8.64 -12.27
C TYR A 172 33.34 8.29 -13.64
N ASP A 173 32.79 8.85 -14.72
CA ASP A 173 33.32 8.66 -16.08
C ASP A 173 34.77 9.14 -16.19
N PHE A 174 35.11 10.30 -15.61
CA PHE A 174 36.49 10.80 -15.55
C PHE A 174 37.44 9.84 -14.83
N HIS A 175 36.98 9.21 -13.76
CA HIS A 175 37.72 8.19 -13.03
C HIS A 175 37.65 6.80 -13.67
N LYS A 176 37.08 6.66 -14.89
CA LYS A 176 36.85 5.38 -15.58
C LYS A 176 36.10 4.36 -14.71
N LYS A 177 35.13 4.86 -13.95
CA LYS A 177 34.21 4.06 -13.15
C LYS A 177 32.83 4.22 -13.77
N GLY A 178 32.18 3.12 -14.12
CA GLY A 178 30.76 3.21 -14.44
C GLY A 178 29.95 2.05 -13.87
N PHE A 179 28.63 2.24 -13.97
CA PHE A 179 27.66 1.52 -13.17
C PHE A 179 27.09 0.31 -13.89
N THR A 180 26.83 -0.74 -13.12
CA THR A 180 26.05 -1.90 -13.53
C THR A 180 24.93 -2.13 -12.52
N GLN A 181 23.98 -3.02 -12.82
CA GLN A 181 22.96 -3.44 -11.85
C GLN A 181 23.56 -4.13 -10.61
N PHE A 182 24.80 -4.60 -10.70
CA PHE A 182 25.55 -5.24 -9.62
C PHE A 182 26.50 -4.26 -8.90
N SER A 183 26.49 -2.97 -9.24
CA SER A 183 27.31 -1.96 -8.57
C SER A 183 26.96 -1.88 -7.08
N PRO A 184 27.94 -1.79 -6.15
CA PRO A 184 29.34 -1.47 -6.33
C PRO A 184 30.25 -2.69 -6.51
N ILE A 185 29.71 -3.91 -6.65
CA ILE A 185 30.52 -5.14 -6.76
C ILE A 185 31.30 -5.13 -8.06
N LEU A 186 30.65 -4.73 -9.16
CA LEU A 186 31.25 -4.68 -10.49
C LEU A 186 31.14 -3.27 -11.08
N TRP A 187 32.29 -2.68 -11.32
CA TRP A 187 32.45 -1.44 -12.09
C TRP A 187 33.01 -1.79 -13.46
N ASP A 188 32.57 -1.07 -14.49
CA ASP A 188 33.05 -1.27 -15.86
C ASP A 188 33.70 0.03 -16.37
N GLU A 189 34.96 -0.05 -16.76
CA GLU A 189 35.76 1.09 -17.24
C GLU A 189 35.27 1.66 -18.57
N ASN A 190 34.50 0.88 -19.34
CA ASN A 190 33.96 1.27 -20.65
C ASN A 190 32.51 1.75 -20.58
N THR A 191 31.92 1.86 -19.38
CA THR A 191 30.52 2.26 -19.24
C THR A 191 30.33 3.76 -19.17
N ASN A 192 29.24 4.24 -19.77
CA ASN A 192 28.81 5.62 -19.70
C ASN A 192 27.78 5.76 -18.57
N SER A 193 28.18 6.46 -17.49
CA SER A 193 27.36 6.59 -16.28
C SER A 193 26.02 7.29 -16.55
N LEU A 194 26.00 8.28 -17.43
CA LEU A 194 24.78 8.98 -17.82
C LEU A 194 23.82 8.07 -18.61
N GLU A 195 24.35 7.23 -19.49
CA GLU A 195 23.53 6.27 -20.25
C GLU A 195 22.94 5.20 -19.33
N PHE A 196 23.71 4.71 -18.36
CA PHE A 196 23.17 3.81 -17.33
C PHE A 196 22.05 4.50 -16.54
N ALA A 197 22.25 5.74 -16.09
CA ALA A 197 21.22 6.54 -15.42
C ALA A 197 19.93 6.67 -16.27
N ARG A 198 20.05 6.95 -17.57
CA ARG A 198 18.91 7.03 -18.50
C ARG A 198 18.16 5.71 -18.61
N ARG A 199 18.88 4.59 -18.73
CA ARG A 199 18.28 3.25 -18.78
C ARG A 199 17.56 2.91 -17.48
N THR A 200 18.17 3.18 -16.34
CA THR A 200 17.56 2.94 -15.03
C THR A 200 16.29 3.76 -14.85
N ILE A 201 16.28 5.05 -15.19
CA ILE A 201 15.07 5.87 -15.11
C ILE A 201 13.96 5.38 -16.05
N LYS A 202 14.30 4.93 -17.27
CA LYS A 202 13.31 4.31 -18.16
C LYS A 202 12.71 3.05 -17.55
N LEU A 203 13.53 2.21 -16.92
CA LEU A 203 13.10 0.99 -16.23
C LEU A 203 12.20 1.31 -15.04
N VAL A 204 12.59 2.27 -14.20
CA VAL A 204 11.78 2.74 -13.05
C VAL A 204 10.43 3.29 -13.50
N ARG A 205 10.40 4.13 -14.55
CA ARG A 205 9.14 4.65 -15.13
C ARG A 205 8.25 3.51 -15.65
N LYS A 206 8.83 2.48 -16.26
CA LYS A 206 8.09 1.29 -16.73
C LYS A 206 7.50 0.53 -15.53
N ALA A 207 8.31 0.26 -14.51
CA ALA A 207 7.89 -0.43 -13.29
C ALA A 207 6.73 0.31 -12.59
N LEU A 208 6.81 1.64 -12.42
CA LEU A 208 5.72 2.46 -11.87
C LEU A 208 4.42 2.32 -12.67
N LYS A 209 4.49 2.37 -14.01
CA LYS A 209 3.30 2.21 -14.87
C LYS A 209 2.65 0.85 -14.69
N GLU A 210 3.45 -0.20 -14.54
CA GLU A 210 3.00 -1.58 -14.36
C GLU A 210 2.66 -1.93 -12.91
N GLY A 211 2.93 -1.06 -11.93
CA GLY A 211 2.72 -1.36 -10.51
C GLY A 211 3.74 -2.39 -10.00
N LYS A 212 4.98 -2.29 -10.48
CA LYS A 212 6.08 -3.23 -10.21
C LYS A 212 7.36 -2.55 -9.66
N LEU A 213 7.31 -1.28 -9.25
CA LEU A 213 8.43 -0.57 -8.63
C LEU A 213 8.99 -1.29 -7.40
N ARG A 214 8.15 -1.80 -6.49
CA ARG A 214 8.64 -2.49 -5.29
C ARG A 214 9.44 -3.75 -5.63
N TYR A 215 9.07 -4.46 -6.69
CA TYR A 215 9.85 -5.60 -7.21
C TYR A 215 11.18 -5.15 -7.78
N LEU A 216 11.19 -4.04 -8.49
CA LEU A 216 12.42 -3.46 -9.01
C LEU A 216 13.37 -3.07 -7.86
N VAL A 217 12.84 -2.55 -6.75
CA VAL A 217 13.63 -2.26 -5.55
C VAL A 217 14.26 -3.53 -4.97
N GLU A 218 13.47 -4.59 -4.80
CA GLU A 218 13.95 -5.88 -4.26
C GLU A 218 14.97 -6.55 -5.21
N ASN A 219 14.84 -6.38 -6.52
CA ASN A 219 15.82 -6.82 -7.50
C ASN A 219 17.12 -5.98 -7.48
N PHE A 220 17.12 -4.80 -6.88
CA PHE A 220 18.25 -3.86 -6.77
C PHE A 220 18.81 -3.81 -5.33
N PHE A 221 18.98 -4.95 -4.68
CA PHE A 221 19.68 -5.05 -3.38
C PHE A 221 21.20 -5.12 -3.55
N SER A 222 21.78 -4.14 -4.23
CA SER A 222 23.20 -4.16 -4.59
C SER A 222 24.12 -3.76 -3.42
N THR A 223 23.59 -3.16 -2.34
CA THR A 223 24.38 -2.76 -1.17
C THR A 223 23.65 -2.99 0.16
N GLN A 224 24.42 -3.03 1.25
CA GLN A 224 23.90 -2.97 2.62
C GLN A 224 22.98 -1.78 2.89
N ALA A 225 23.19 -0.65 2.21
CA ALA A 225 22.34 0.53 2.36
C ALA A 225 20.95 0.30 1.76
N HIS A 226 20.81 -0.44 0.65
CA HIS A 226 19.50 -0.79 0.10
C HIS A 226 18.69 -1.60 1.10
N ALA A 227 19.27 -2.69 1.60
CA ALA A 227 18.63 -3.56 2.57
C ALA A 227 18.32 -2.83 3.88
N GLY A 228 19.26 -2.02 4.38
CA GLY A 228 19.11 -1.25 5.62
C GLY A 228 18.02 -0.19 5.52
N ILE A 229 18.05 0.65 4.47
CA ILE A 229 17.06 1.71 4.25
C ILE A 229 15.67 1.13 4.06
N LEU A 230 15.52 0.08 3.24
CA LEU A 230 14.21 -0.53 3.01
C LEU A 230 13.65 -1.15 4.30
N ARG A 231 14.50 -1.82 5.09
CA ARG A 231 14.09 -2.37 6.39
C ARG A 231 13.59 -1.30 7.35
N ILE A 232 14.28 -0.15 7.42
CA ILE A 232 13.83 0.98 8.24
C ILE A 232 12.55 1.60 7.70
N ALA A 233 12.43 1.72 6.38
CA ALA A 233 11.22 2.22 5.74
C ALA A 233 10.00 1.33 6.06
N ASP A 234 10.15 0.02 5.92
CA ASP A 234 9.08 -0.94 6.16
C ASP A 234 8.71 -1.09 7.64
N ARG A 235 9.70 -1.09 8.55
CA ARG A 235 9.44 -1.37 9.98
C ARG A 235 9.10 -0.14 10.81
N GLU A 236 9.69 1.01 10.49
CA GLU A 236 9.58 2.22 11.32
C GLU A 236 8.80 3.34 10.65
N ASN A 237 8.59 3.26 9.33
CA ASN A 237 7.87 4.27 8.54
C ASN A 237 6.80 3.62 7.65
N TRP A 238 6.24 2.50 8.12
CA TRP A 238 5.20 1.77 7.41
C TRP A 238 4.02 2.68 7.05
N ASP A 239 3.62 3.56 7.97
CA ASP A 239 2.48 4.46 7.81
C ASP A 239 2.68 5.46 6.66
N TYR A 240 3.92 5.93 6.51
CA TYR A 240 4.33 6.73 5.37
C TYR A 240 4.23 5.92 4.08
N LEU A 241 4.76 4.70 4.02
CA LEU A 241 4.69 3.88 2.80
C LEU A 241 3.25 3.50 2.42
N GLU A 242 2.46 3.10 3.41
CA GLU A 242 1.12 2.56 3.22
C GLU A 242 0.14 3.60 2.69
N LYS A 243 0.21 4.84 3.20
CA LYS A 243 -0.64 5.94 2.78
C LYS A 243 -0.67 6.15 1.27
N TYR A 244 0.48 6.00 0.61
CA TYR A 244 0.60 6.21 -0.84
C TYR A 244 0.56 4.90 -1.63
N THR A 245 0.53 3.73 -0.97
CA THR A 245 0.51 2.45 -1.68
C THR A 245 -0.90 2.17 -2.22
N PRO A 246 -1.09 1.96 -3.54
CA PRO A 246 -2.41 1.70 -4.10
C PRO A 246 -3.08 0.46 -3.51
N VAL A 247 -4.41 0.41 -3.59
CA VAL A 247 -5.13 -0.81 -3.23
C VAL A 247 -4.90 -1.89 -4.28
N GLN A 248 -4.66 -3.11 -3.81
CA GLN A 248 -4.31 -4.26 -4.63
C GLN A 248 -5.42 -4.61 -5.62
N LYS A 249 -5.06 -4.70 -6.90
CA LYS A 249 -5.94 -5.14 -8.01
C LYS A 249 -5.49 -6.46 -8.62
N ASP A 250 -4.18 -6.60 -8.76
CA ASP A 250 -3.52 -7.70 -9.45
C ASP A 250 -2.80 -8.62 -8.46
N THR A 251 -2.35 -9.76 -8.98
CA THR A 251 -1.54 -10.70 -8.19
C THR A 251 -0.19 -10.10 -7.83
N ILE A 252 0.13 -10.12 -6.54
CA ILE A 252 1.42 -9.70 -6.01
C ILE A 252 2.32 -10.92 -5.83
N TYR A 253 3.57 -10.85 -6.31
CA TYR A 253 4.56 -11.90 -6.09
C TYR A 253 5.49 -11.50 -4.94
N PHE A 254 5.63 -12.38 -3.97
CA PHE A 254 6.55 -12.21 -2.86
C PHE A 254 7.81 -13.01 -3.15
N ILE A 255 8.91 -12.29 -3.37
CA ILE A 255 10.16 -12.84 -3.93
C ILE A 255 11.34 -12.82 -2.96
N SER A 256 11.18 -12.21 -1.78
CA SER A 256 12.21 -12.09 -0.75
C SER A 256 11.59 -11.95 0.64
N ASP A 257 12.37 -12.14 1.70
CA ASP A 257 11.89 -11.96 3.08
C ASP A 257 11.41 -10.52 3.35
N ALA A 258 11.96 -9.53 2.64
CA ALA A 258 11.52 -8.14 2.73
C ALA A 258 10.06 -7.97 2.26
N SER A 259 9.52 -8.93 1.50
CA SER A 259 8.12 -8.91 1.08
C SER A 259 7.13 -9.08 2.24
N GLN A 260 7.54 -9.67 3.37
CA GLN A 260 6.68 -9.85 4.56
C GLN A 260 6.19 -8.53 5.14
N ASN A 261 6.99 -7.47 5.01
CA ASN A 261 6.71 -6.15 5.57
C ASN A 261 6.18 -5.16 4.53
N ARG A 262 5.80 -5.64 3.33
CA ARG A 262 5.20 -4.79 2.29
C ARG A 262 3.91 -4.15 2.79
N PRO A 263 3.63 -2.88 2.42
CA PRO A 263 2.42 -2.20 2.88
C PRO A 263 1.12 -2.95 2.59
N GLU A 264 1.04 -3.66 1.46
CA GLU A 264 -0.12 -4.47 1.08
C GLU A 264 -0.38 -5.62 2.07
N VAL A 265 0.67 -6.27 2.56
CA VAL A 265 0.59 -7.36 3.55
C VAL A 265 0.11 -6.81 4.88
N VAL A 266 0.79 -5.79 5.40
CA VAL A 266 0.43 -5.22 6.71
C VAL A 266 -0.98 -4.65 6.69
N ARG A 267 -1.39 -3.99 5.59
CA ARG A 267 -2.77 -3.52 5.39
C ARG A 267 -3.77 -4.67 5.40
N TRP A 268 -3.47 -5.80 4.75
CA TRP A 268 -4.33 -6.99 4.82
C TRP A 268 -4.55 -7.42 6.27
N ARG A 269 -3.45 -7.58 7.03
CA ARG A 269 -3.50 -7.99 8.44
C ARG A 269 -4.31 -7.01 9.28
N GLN A 270 -4.13 -5.70 9.08
CA GLN A 270 -4.95 -4.67 9.74
C GLN A 270 -6.43 -4.77 9.37
N ARG A 271 -6.77 -4.98 8.10
CA ARG A 271 -8.17 -5.17 7.68
C ARG A 271 -8.79 -6.43 8.28
N VAL A 272 -8.04 -7.52 8.45
CA VAL A 272 -8.53 -8.68 9.21
C VAL A 272 -8.82 -8.29 10.66
N VAL A 273 -7.99 -7.49 11.32
CA VAL A 273 -8.27 -7.03 12.69
C VAL A 273 -9.44 -6.05 12.76
N GLU A 274 -9.58 -5.12 11.82
CA GLU A 274 -10.55 -4.02 11.92
C GLU A 274 -11.90 -4.33 11.25
N ARG A 275 -11.90 -5.14 10.19
CA ARG A 275 -13.05 -5.26 9.26
C ARG A 275 -13.61 -6.67 9.14
N PHE A 276 -12.89 -7.68 9.63
CA PHE A 276 -13.44 -9.03 9.67
C PHE A 276 -14.41 -9.15 10.84
N LYS A 277 -15.63 -9.61 10.58
CA LYS A 277 -16.60 -10.07 11.58
C LYS A 277 -17.02 -11.48 11.17
N PRO A 278 -16.98 -12.48 12.07
CA PRO A 278 -17.49 -13.81 11.77
C PRO A 278 -18.97 -13.78 11.34
N PRO A 279 -19.42 -14.76 10.54
CA PRO A 279 -20.85 -14.94 10.25
C PRO A 279 -21.63 -15.24 11.55
N GLU A 280 -22.85 -14.73 11.67
CA GLU A 280 -23.64 -14.87 12.91
C GLU A 280 -24.19 -16.28 13.13
N ASN A 281 -24.44 -17.04 12.06
CA ASN A 281 -24.95 -18.41 12.14
C ASN A 281 -23.84 -19.47 12.32
N VAL A 282 -22.63 -19.07 12.74
CA VAL A 282 -21.51 -20.00 12.87
C VAL A 282 -21.65 -20.87 14.11
N GLU A 283 -21.61 -22.18 13.92
CA GLU A 283 -21.64 -23.17 15.01
C GLU A 283 -20.30 -23.88 15.18
N ALA A 284 -19.40 -23.85 14.18
CA ALA A 284 -18.03 -24.31 14.33
C ALA A 284 -17.09 -23.57 13.37
N LEU A 285 -15.83 -23.41 13.78
CA LEU A 285 -14.77 -22.81 12.98
C LEU A 285 -13.73 -23.87 12.57
N PHE A 286 -13.39 -23.91 11.29
CA PHE A 286 -12.33 -24.76 10.76
C PHE A 286 -11.13 -23.93 10.29
N LEU A 287 -9.94 -24.35 10.72
CA LEU A 287 -8.66 -23.83 10.24
C LEU A 287 -8.09 -24.81 9.20
N PHE A 288 -7.81 -24.30 8.00
CA PHE A 288 -7.21 -25.07 6.91
C PHE A 288 -5.89 -24.43 6.44
N PRO A 289 -4.93 -25.21 5.91
CA PRO A 289 -3.75 -24.65 5.28
C PRO A 289 -4.12 -24.00 3.94
N CYS A 290 -3.27 -23.13 3.43
CA CYS A 290 -3.47 -22.56 2.11
C CYS A 290 -3.22 -23.58 0.98
N SER A 291 -3.58 -23.19 -0.24
CA SER A 291 -3.23 -23.92 -1.46
C SER A 291 -2.64 -23.01 -2.53
N ALA A 292 -1.82 -23.57 -3.41
CA ALA A 292 -1.21 -22.82 -4.51
C ALA A 292 -2.27 -22.12 -5.40
N LYS A 293 -3.33 -22.85 -5.77
CA LYS A 293 -4.45 -22.30 -6.54
C LYS A 293 -5.34 -21.44 -5.66
N LYS A 294 -5.62 -20.21 -6.14
CA LYS A 294 -6.55 -19.25 -5.55
C LYS A 294 -7.64 -18.88 -6.56
N PRO A 295 -8.90 -18.65 -6.16
CA PRO A 295 -9.43 -18.77 -4.79
C PRO A 295 -9.29 -20.21 -4.27
N TYR A 296 -9.04 -20.35 -2.97
CA TYR A 296 -8.69 -21.63 -2.38
C TYR A 296 -9.81 -22.67 -2.56
N SER A 297 -11.07 -22.23 -2.55
CA SER A 297 -12.25 -23.07 -2.79
C SER A 297 -12.24 -23.81 -4.12
N HIS A 298 -11.48 -23.34 -5.12
CA HIS A 298 -11.33 -23.98 -6.42
C HIS A 298 -10.11 -24.91 -6.51
N SER A 299 -9.37 -25.09 -5.41
CA SER A 299 -8.24 -26.01 -5.35
C SER A 299 -8.70 -27.42 -5.01
N ARG A 300 -7.88 -28.40 -5.40
CA ARG A 300 -8.13 -29.81 -5.12
C ARG A 300 -8.23 -30.06 -3.61
N SER A 301 -7.31 -29.49 -2.83
CA SER A 301 -7.25 -29.69 -1.38
C SER A 301 -8.52 -29.23 -0.68
N HIS A 302 -8.98 -28.00 -0.92
CA HIS A 302 -10.21 -27.52 -0.28
C HIS A 302 -11.47 -28.19 -0.82
N THR A 303 -11.46 -28.66 -2.06
CA THR A 303 -12.56 -29.50 -2.58
C THR A 303 -12.67 -30.79 -1.79
N LEU A 304 -11.53 -31.42 -1.45
CA LEU A 304 -11.50 -32.63 -0.63
C LEU A 304 -11.92 -32.36 0.82
N PHE A 305 -11.42 -31.28 1.44
CA PHE A 305 -11.81 -30.90 2.80
C PHE A 305 -13.32 -30.69 2.91
N ARG A 306 -13.91 -29.91 1.99
CA ARG A 306 -15.36 -29.69 1.98
C ARG A 306 -16.16 -30.94 1.68
N LYS A 307 -15.63 -31.85 0.85
CA LYS A 307 -16.26 -33.15 0.64
C LYS A 307 -16.33 -33.93 1.95
N ALA A 308 -15.23 -34.01 2.71
CA ALA A 308 -15.19 -34.66 4.01
C ALA A 308 -16.15 -33.98 5.01
N LEU A 309 -16.18 -32.65 5.09
CA LEU A 309 -17.15 -31.93 5.92
C LEU A 309 -18.60 -32.27 5.53
N LYS A 310 -18.91 -32.27 4.23
CA LYS A 310 -20.26 -32.54 3.73
C LYS A 310 -20.70 -33.99 3.94
N GLU A 311 -19.78 -34.95 3.89
CA GLU A 311 -20.07 -36.36 4.16
C GLU A 311 -20.59 -36.57 5.58
N VAL A 312 -20.06 -35.82 6.55
CA VAL A 312 -20.43 -35.95 7.97
C VAL A 312 -21.57 -35.02 8.34
N LEU A 313 -21.49 -33.74 7.95
CA LEU A 313 -22.40 -32.68 8.41
C LEU A 313 -23.59 -32.46 7.47
N GLY A 314 -23.58 -33.05 6.26
CA GLY A 314 -24.62 -32.81 5.26
C GLY A 314 -24.74 -31.32 4.91
N ASP A 315 -25.95 -30.77 5.06
CA ASP A 315 -26.20 -29.34 4.85
C ASP A 315 -25.71 -28.46 6.00
N GLY A 316 -25.38 -29.04 7.18
CA GLY A 316 -24.80 -28.35 8.33
C GLY A 316 -23.53 -27.55 8.00
N VAL A 317 -22.85 -27.87 6.89
CA VAL A 317 -21.72 -27.09 6.34
C VAL A 317 -22.03 -25.60 6.14
N TYR A 318 -23.29 -25.19 6.00
CA TYR A 318 -23.68 -23.77 5.89
C TYR A 318 -23.58 -22.99 7.21
N LYS A 319 -23.39 -23.67 8.33
CA LYS A 319 -23.10 -23.05 9.64
C LYS A 319 -21.64 -23.22 10.05
N ILE A 320 -20.81 -23.71 9.14
CA ILE A 320 -19.38 -23.85 9.35
C ILE A 320 -18.68 -22.65 8.74
N HIS A 321 -17.77 -22.03 9.51
CA HIS A 321 -16.89 -21.01 8.99
C HIS A 321 -15.47 -21.53 8.80
N GLU A 322 -14.77 -20.98 7.82
CA GLU A 322 -13.44 -21.46 7.43
C GLU A 322 -12.46 -20.27 7.43
N LEU A 323 -11.37 -20.40 8.18
CA LEU A 323 -10.20 -19.53 8.09
C LEU A 323 -9.04 -20.29 7.45
N ILE A 324 -8.40 -19.67 6.47
CA ILE A 324 -7.26 -20.25 5.75
C ILE A 324 -5.98 -19.60 6.27
N LEU A 325 -5.06 -20.42 6.77
CA LEU A 325 -3.77 -19.95 7.26
C LEU A 325 -2.76 -19.89 6.11
N THR A 326 -2.01 -18.79 6.03
CA THR A 326 -1.03 -18.58 4.95
C THR A 326 0.05 -17.57 5.28
N SER A 327 1.14 -17.56 4.51
CA SER A 327 2.13 -16.49 4.47
C SER A 327 2.04 -15.78 3.12
N PRO A 328 2.21 -14.44 3.07
CA PRO A 328 2.48 -13.54 4.20
C PRO A 328 1.22 -12.97 4.86
N PHE A 329 0.03 -13.23 4.30
CA PHE A 329 -1.22 -12.61 4.78
C PHE A 329 -1.69 -13.10 6.16
N GLY A 330 -1.14 -14.19 6.68
CA GLY A 330 -1.45 -14.76 7.99
C GLY A 330 -2.76 -15.54 7.98
N VAL A 331 -3.88 -14.81 7.89
CA VAL A 331 -5.24 -15.36 7.97
C VAL A 331 -6.07 -14.80 6.82
N VAL A 332 -6.76 -15.70 6.12
CA VAL A 332 -7.72 -15.35 5.07
C VAL A 332 -9.09 -15.93 5.44
N PRO A 333 -10.06 -15.09 5.84
CA PRO A 333 -11.45 -15.50 5.94
C PRO A 333 -11.96 -15.99 4.59
N ARG A 334 -12.79 -17.03 4.58
CA ARG A 334 -13.29 -17.65 3.34
C ARG A 334 -13.93 -16.63 2.39
N GLU A 335 -14.68 -15.68 2.92
CA GLU A 335 -15.37 -14.63 2.17
C GLU A 335 -14.39 -13.75 1.36
N TRP A 336 -13.14 -13.66 1.81
CA TRP A 336 -12.11 -12.81 1.23
C TRP A 336 -11.13 -13.58 0.33
N GLU A 337 -11.36 -14.86 0.06
CA GLU A 337 -10.41 -15.68 -0.71
C GLU A 337 -10.12 -15.14 -2.12
N TRP A 338 -11.08 -14.48 -2.75
CA TRP A 338 -10.93 -13.85 -4.06
C TRP A 338 -10.10 -12.55 -4.02
N LEU A 339 -10.02 -11.93 -2.84
CA LEU A 339 -9.23 -10.73 -2.60
C LEU A 339 -7.78 -11.08 -2.28
N ALA A 340 -7.50 -12.31 -1.84
CA ALA A 340 -6.17 -12.81 -1.51
C ALA A 340 -5.31 -13.08 -2.77
N LYS A 341 -5.01 -12.03 -3.53
CA LYS A 341 -4.33 -12.11 -4.84
C LYS A 341 -2.82 -12.11 -4.70
N TYR A 342 -2.22 -13.17 -4.17
CA TYR A 342 -0.76 -13.25 -4.08
C TYR A 342 -0.20 -14.58 -4.55
N ASP A 343 1.09 -14.57 -4.82
CA ASP A 343 1.92 -15.73 -5.11
C ASP A 343 3.24 -15.63 -4.34
N ILE A 344 3.74 -16.77 -3.89
CA ILE A 344 4.92 -16.88 -3.04
C ILE A 344 5.61 -18.21 -3.30
N VAL A 345 6.92 -18.26 -3.07
CA VAL A 345 7.67 -19.51 -3.09
C VAL A 345 7.21 -20.40 -1.92
N VAL A 346 6.76 -21.62 -2.22
CA VAL A 346 6.36 -22.60 -1.22
C VAL A 346 7.51 -23.60 -1.03
N THR A 347 8.36 -23.37 -0.05
CA THR A 347 9.51 -24.25 0.27
C THR A 347 9.27 -25.17 1.46
N GLY A 348 8.17 -24.96 2.21
CA GLY A 348 7.94 -25.63 3.50
C GLY A 348 8.74 -25.03 4.66
N HIS A 349 9.68 -24.12 4.38
CA HIS A 349 10.45 -23.42 5.40
C HIS A 349 9.82 -22.06 5.71
N TRP A 350 9.46 -21.86 6.97
CA TRP A 350 8.86 -20.63 7.47
C TRP A 350 9.80 -19.97 8.45
N SER A 351 10.02 -18.66 8.27
CA SER A 351 10.76 -17.86 9.23
C SER A 351 9.95 -17.66 10.52
N GLU A 352 10.66 -17.37 11.60
CA GLU A 352 10.05 -17.05 12.89
C GLU A 352 9.14 -15.81 12.81
N GLU A 353 9.51 -14.81 11.99
CA GLU A 353 8.69 -13.62 11.74
C GLU A 353 7.36 -13.96 11.05
N GLU A 354 7.36 -14.93 10.13
CA GLU A 354 6.14 -15.41 9.47
C GLU A 354 5.22 -16.16 10.42
N ILE A 355 5.78 -17.10 11.21
CA ILE A 355 5.02 -17.89 12.18
C ILE A 355 4.41 -16.98 13.23
N SER A 356 5.21 -16.13 13.87
CA SER A 356 4.75 -15.23 14.93
C SER A 356 3.70 -14.24 14.42
N SER A 357 3.94 -13.60 13.26
CA SER A 357 2.96 -12.66 12.68
C SER A 357 1.62 -13.32 12.34
N ALA A 358 1.65 -14.55 11.81
CA ALA A 358 0.43 -15.28 11.48
C ALA A 358 -0.31 -15.75 12.74
N ALA A 359 0.42 -16.19 13.77
CA ALA A 359 -0.15 -16.62 15.05
C ALA A 359 -0.83 -15.47 15.79
N GLU A 360 -0.18 -14.30 15.86
CA GLU A 360 -0.76 -13.08 16.45
C GLU A 360 -2.04 -12.66 15.72
N LEU A 361 -2.04 -12.72 14.39
CA LEU A 361 -3.23 -12.37 13.61
C LEU A 361 -4.36 -13.38 13.81
N LEU A 362 -4.03 -14.68 13.86
CA LEU A 362 -5.00 -15.72 14.14
C LEU A 362 -5.61 -15.55 15.53
N ALA A 363 -4.81 -15.28 16.56
CA ALA A 363 -5.31 -15.02 17.91
C ALA A 363 -6.35 -13.89 17.91
N LYS A 364 -6.05 -12.75 17.28
CA LYS A 364 -6.99 -11.62 17.13
C LYS A 364 -8.23 -11.97 16.32
N ALA A 365 -8.13 -12.88 15.35
CA ALA A 365 -9.29 -13.36 14.61
C ALA A 365 -10.16 -14.30 15.47
N LEU A 366 -9.56 -15.18 16.28
CA LEU A 366 -10.24 -16.13 17.17
C LEU A 366 -11.01 -15.42 18.30
N GLU A 367 -10.50 -14.29 18.80
CA GLU A 367 -11.17 -13.43 19.80
C GLU A 367 -12.55 -12.93 19.34
N LYS A 368 -12.81 -12.89 18.03
CA LYS A 368 -14.07 -12.39 17.47
C LYS A 368 -15.19 -13.43 17.44
N TYR A 369 -14.87 -14.69 17.69
CA TYR A 369 -15.87 -15.76 17.74
C TYR A 369 -16.40 -15.90 19.17
N PRO A 370 -17.68 -16.27 19.33
CA PRO A 370 -18.21 -16.71 20.62
C PRO A 370 -17.35 -17.82 21.23
N LYS A 371 -17.22 -17.85 22.57
CA LYS A 371 -16.32 -18.77 23.29
C LYS A 371 -16.76 -20.23 23.20
N ASP A 372 -18.05 -20.47 23.02
CA ASP A 372 -18.69 -21.77 22.86
C ASP A 372 -18.53 -22.36 21.45
N VAL A 373 -18.21 -21.55 20.44
CA VAL A 373 -17.94 -22.07 19.09
C VAL A 373 -16.63 -22.87 19.10
N PRO A 374 -16.65 -24.19 18.82
CA PRO A 374 -15.44 -25.00 18.74
C PRO A 374 -14.55 -24.59 17.57
N VAL A 375 -13.24 -24.67 17.77
CA VAL A 375 -12.23 -24.39 16.75
C VAL A 375 -11.50 -25.69 16.41
N ILE A 376 -11.63 -26.13 15.16
CA ILE A 376 -11.04 -27.38 14.67
C ILE A 376 -9.94 -27.05 13.66
N ALA A 377 -8.74 -27.59 13.87
CA ALA A 377 -7.59 -27.38 13.00
C ALA A 377 -7.24 -28.65 12.22
N HIS A 378 -7.37 -28.57 10.89
CA HIS A 378 -6.91 -29.60 9.97
C HIS A 378 -5.67 -29.11 9.23
N LEU A 379 -4.53 -29.17 9.91
CA LEU A 379 -3.28 -28.50 9.56
C LEU A 379 -2.09 -29.46 9.66
N ASP A 380 -1.02 -29.18 8.92
CA ASP A 380 0.29 -29.85 9.03
C ASP A 380 1.44 -28.84 9.24
N GLU A 381 2.59 -29.37 9.66
CA GLU A 381 3.87 -28.65 9.70
C GLU A 381 3.80 -27.27 10.41
N ALA A 382 4.27 -26.21 9.76
CA ALA A 382 4.32 -24.84 10.30
C ALA A 382 2.93 -24.29 10.66
N TYR A 383 1.87 -24.74 10.00
CA TYR A 383 0.51 -24.28 10.31
C TYR A 383 0.04 -24.76 11.68
N VAL A 384 0.47 -25.96 12.12
CA VAL A 384 0.18 -26.47 13.47
C VAL A 384 0.82 -25.57 14.51
N GLU A 385 2.05 -25.14 14.29
CA GLU A 385 2.77 -24.24 15.19
C GLU A 385 2.08 -22.88 15.30
N ILE A 386 1.66 -22.30 14.17
CA ILE A 386 0.87 -21.05 14.13
C ILE A 386 -0.40 -21.19 14.97
N ALA A 387 -1.16 -22.28 14.79
CA ALA A 387 -2.39 -22.52 15.52
C ALA A 387 -2.14 -22.74 17.03
N ARG A 388 -1.08 -23.47 17.42
CA ARG A 388 -0.73 -23.67 18.83
C ARG A 388 -0.40 -22.35 19.53
N ARG A 389 0.45 -21.53 18.94
CA ARG A 389 0.78 -20.21 19.50
C ARG A 389 -0.44 -19.28 19.56
N ALA A 390 -1.32 -19.36 18.57
CA ALA A 390 -2.58 -18.62 18.58
C ALA A 390 -3.55 -19.11 19.68
N SER A 391 -3.61 -20.41 19.92
CA SER A 391 -4.37 -21.03 21.02
C SER A 391 -3.89 -20.51 22.38
N GLU A 392 -2.57 -20.57 22.61
CA GLU A 392 -1.94 -20.11 23.85
C GLU A 392 -2.17 -18.62 24.11
N SER A 393 -2.01 -17.78 23.08
CA SER A 393 -2.16 -16.33 23.21
C SER A 393 -3.61 -15.85 23.34
N SER A 394 -4.55 -16.50 22.67
CA SER A 394 -5.99 -16.13 22.73
C SER A 394 -6.75 -16.84 23.86
N GLY A 395 -6.16 -17.86 24.49
CA GLY A 395 -6.83 -18.74 25.45
C GLY A 395 -7.98 -19.53 24.83
N ARG A 396 -7.99 -19.73 23.51
CA ARG A 396 -9.02 -20.49 22.79
C ARG A 396 -8.48 -21.89 22.51
N GLU A 397 -9.15 -22.90 23.06
CA GLU A 397 -8.82 -24.29 22.74
C GLU A 397 -9.00 -24.55 21.24
N ILE A 398 -8.01 -25.22 20.64
CA ILE A 398 -8.02 -25.64 19.24
C ILE A 398 -7.86 -27.16 19.19
N ILE A 399 -8.84 -27.81 18.56
CA ILE A 399 -8.92 -29.26 18.42
C ILE A 399 -8.22 -29.66 17.13
N PHE A 400 -7.09 -30.35 17.24
CA PHE A 400 -6.31 -30.77 16.08
C PHE A 400 -6.77 -32.13 15.56
N THR A 401 -7.14 -32.19 14.28
CA THR A 401 -7.46 -33.46 13.63
C THR A 401 -6.16 -34.23 13.32
N PRO A 402 -6.17 -35.57 13.35
CA PRO A 402 -4.98 -36.35 13.04
C PRO A 402 -4.63 -36.25 11.54
N VAL A 403 -3.44 -35.73 11.23
CA VAL A 403 -2.93 -35.59 9.87
C VAL A 403 -1.71 -36.50 9.67
N LYS A 404 -1.74 -37.33 8.63
CA LYS A 404 -0.63 -38.23 8.21
C LYS A 404 -0.40 -38.10 6.72
N ASN A 405 0.87 -38.04 6.29
CA ASN A 405 1.24 -37.96 4.87
C ASN A 405 0.58 -36.79 4.12
N GLY A 406 0.45 -35.64 4.80
CA GLY A 406 -0.18 -34.43 4.30
C GLY A 406 -1.69 -34.36 4.54
N THR A 407 -2.24 -33.14 4.54
CA THR A 407 -3.66 -32.89 4.82
C THR A 407 -4.64 -33.55 3.86
N THR A 408 -4.27 -33.79 2.60
CA THR A 408 -5.19 -34.37 1.60
C THR A 408 -5.09 -35.89 1.46
N SER A 409 -4.31 -36.57 2.30
CA SER A 409 -4.22 -38.03 2.27
C SER A 409 -5.55 -38.66 2.70
N ARG A 410 -5.79 -39.90 2.28
CA ARG A 410 -7.00 -40.63 2.68
C ARG A 410 -7.11 -40.75 4.21
N GLU A 411 -6.00 -41.06 4.86
CA GLU A 411 -5.91 -41.21 6.31
C GLU A 411 -6.23 -39.90 7.04
N SER A 412 -5.72 -38.77 6.54
CA SER A 412 -6.00 -37.43 7.09
C SER A 412 -7.46 -37.03 6.93
N LEU A 413 -8.08 -37.33 5.78
CA LEU A 413 -9.50 -37.02 5.53
C LEU A 413 -10.42 -37.91 6.39
N GLU A 414 -10.14 -39.21 6.51
CA GLU A 414 -10.86 -40.10 7.44
C GLU A 414 -10.67 -39.66 8.91
N GLY A 415 -9.49 -39.13 9.23
CA GLY A 415 -9.19 -38.51 10.52
C GLY A 415 -10.04 -37.28 10.80
N LEU A 416 -10.15 -36.37 9.82
CA LEU A 416 -11.02 -35.20 9.87
C LEU A 416 -12.49 -35.61 10.08
N GLU A 417 -12.99 -36.57 9.29
CA GLU A 417 -14.37 -37.07 9.41
C GLU A 417 -14.64 -37.68 10.79
N ARG A 418 -13.68 -38.44 11.34
CA ARG A 418 -13.79 -39.04 12.66
C ARG A 418 -13.85 -37.99 13.76
N THR A 419 -12.94 -37.02 13.75
CA THR A 419 -12.94 -35.94 14.76
C THR A 419 -14.27 -35.19 14.76
N ILE A 420 -14.85 -34.92 13.59
CA ILE A 420 -16.16 -34.24 13.50
C ILE A 420 -17.28 -35.08 14.14
N LYS A 421 -17.28 -36.40 13.89
CA LYS A 421 -18.25 -37.33 14.50
C LYS A 421 -18.08 -37.43 16.03
N GLU A 422 -16.85 -37.43 16.52
CA GLU A 422 -16.53 -37.50 17.96
C GLU A 422 -16.94 -36.22 18.71
N LEU A 423 -16.90 -35.07 18.03
CA LEU A 423 -17.37 -33.80 18.60
C LEU A 423 -18.89 -33.70 18.67
N ASP A 424 -19.62 -34.62 18.02
CA ASP A 424 -21.09 -34.69 17.98
C ASP A 424 -21.73 -33.32 17.74
N LEU A 425 -21.21 -32.61 16.73
CA LEU A 425 -21.68 -31.27 16.39
C LEU A 425 -23.13 -31.40 15.85
N GLU A 426 -24.13 -31.06 16.66
CA GLU A 426 -25.55 -31.05 16.29
C GLU A 426 -25.91 -29.89 15.33
N VAL A 427 -25.23 -29.83 14.19
CA VAL A 427 -25.34 -28.72 13.24
C VAL A 427 -26.42 -29.02 12.21
N VAL A 428 -27.62 -28.52 12.47
CA VAL A 428 -28.73 -28.57 11.50
C VAL A 428 -28.81 -27.22 10.79
N ALA A 429 -28.69 -27.24 9.47
CA ALA A 429 -28.80 -26.05 8.63
C ALA A 429 -29.86 -26.24 7.54
N GLY A 430 -30.54 -25.14 7.21
CA GLY A 430 -31.60 -25.11 6.21
C GLY A 430 -31.24 -24.33 4.96
N LYS A 431 -32.24 -24.18 4.09
CA LYS A 431 -32.16 -23.29 2.92
C LYS A 431 -31.90 -21.83 3.31
N GLU A 432 -32.38 -21.40 4.48
CA GLU A 432 -32.18 -20.07 5.02
C GLU A 432 -30.70 -19.81 5.33
N ASP A 433 -30.01 -20.72 6.03
CA ASP A 433 -28.56 -20.64 6.28
C ASP A 433 -27.76 -20.55 4.98
N ARG A 434 -28.07 -21.41 4.01
CA ARG A 434 -27.40 -21.37 2.70
C ARG A 434 -27.55 -20.00 2.03
N THR A 435 -28.74 -19.42 2.11
CA THR A 435 -29.05 -18.12 1.51
C THR A 435 -28.34 -17.00 2.26
N TYR A 436 -28.39 -17.04 3.60
CA TYR A 436 -27.65 -16.14 4.48
C TYR A 436 -26.16 -16.15 4.16
N ARG A 437 -25.50 -17.32 4.10
CA ARG A 437 -24.07 -17.42 3.77
C ARG A 437 -23.74 -16.86 2.38
N PHE A 438 -24.61 -17.05 1.40
CA PHE A 438 -24.42 -16.48 0.07
C PHE A 438 -24.42 -14.95 0.10
N TYR A 439 -25.40 -14.34 0.79
CA TYR A 439 -25.44 -12.89 0.98
C TYR A 439 -24.24 -12.40 1.80
N GLU A 440 -23.94 -13.07 2.90
CA GLU A 440 -22.88 -12.70 3.82
C GLU A 440 -21.50 -12.72 3.15
N ASN A 441 -21.23 -13.72 2.29
CA ASN A 441 -20.00 -13.76 1.50
C ASN A 441 -19.82 -12.50 0.66
N ILE A 442 -20.91 -11.95 0.09
CA ILE A 442 -20.87 -10.73 -0.70
C ILE A 442 -20.73 -9.52 0.22
N ARG A 443 -21.52 -9.43 1.29
CA ARG A 443 -21.48 -8.33 2.28
C ARG A 443 -20.06 -8.12 2.82
N LYS A 444 -19.38 -9.21 3.21
CA LYS A 444 -18.00 -9.14 3.73
C LYS A 444 -16.98 -8.64 2.73
N VAL A 445 -17.19 -8.81 1.42
CA VAL A 445 -16.32 -8.20 0.42
C VAL A 445 -16.49 -6.67 0.42
N PHE A 446 -17.72 -6.16 0.50
CA PHE A 446 -17.94 -4.72 0.64
C PHE A 446 -17.36 -4.17 1.95
N ASP A 447 -17.50 -4.91 3.06
CA ASP A 447 -16.87 -4.54 4.34
C ASP A 447 -15.34 -4.47 4.23
N PHE A 448 -14.71 -5.37 3.47
CA PHE A 448 -13.26 -5.30 3.23
C PHE A 448 -12.85 -3.99 2.54
N TYR A 449 -13.62 -3.53 1.55
CA TYR A 449 -13.32 -2.30 0.82
C TYR A 449 -13.63 -1.05 1.65
N PHE A 450 -14.80 -0.97 2.29
CA PHE A 450 -15.32 0.28 2.84
C PHE A 450 -15.37 0.33 4.38
N GLY A 451 -15.11 -0.78 5.06
CA GLY A 451 -15.26 -0.92 6.52
C GLY A 451 -16.57 -1.59 6.91
N LEU A 452 -16.66 -1.99 8.19
CA LEU A 452 -17.81 -2.71 8.73
C LEU A 452 -19.15 -1.97 8.48
N GLY A 453 -20.17 -2.73 8.09
CA GLY A 453 -21.52 -2.22 7.85
C GLY A 453 -21.77 -1.78 6.40
N ALA A 454 -20.73 -1.66 5.58
CA ALA A 454 -20.87 -1.33 4.17
C ALA A 454 -21.57 -2.45 3.38
N GLY A 455 -21.31 -3.71 3.74
CA GLY A 455 -21.98 -4.87 3.15
C GLY A 455 -23.48 -4.80 3.34
N GLU A 456 -23.92 -4.61 4.59
CA GLU A 456 -25.34 -4.50 4.94
C GLU A 456 -25.98 -3.26 4.29
N ALA A 457 -25.24 -2.15 4.18
CA ALA A 457 -25.72 -0.96 3.51
C ALA A 457 -26.02 -1.21 2.02
N VAL A 458 -25.17 -1.97 1.31
CA VAL A 458 -25.35 -2.24 -0.12
C VAL A 458 -26.33 -3.39 -0.38
N LEU A 459 -26.38 -4.36 0.52
CA LEU A 459 -27.09 -5.62 0.36
C LEU A 459 -27.87 -5.95 1.65
N PRO A 460 -28.89 -5.17 2.03
CA PRO A 460 -29.75 -5.50 3.17
C PRO A 460 -30.59 -6.75 2.92
N ASP A 461 -31.26 -7.27 3.94
CA ASP A 461 -32.05 -8.52 3.86
C ASP A 461 -33.21 -8.46 2.84
N ASP A 462 -33.78 -7.28 2.60
CA ASP A 462 -34.84 -7.06 1.61
C ASP A 462 -34.31 -6.85 0.17
N ALA A 463 -32.99 -6.82 -0.01
CA ALA A 463 -32.36 -6.65 -1.31
C ALA A 463 -32.50 -7.90 -2.19
N ARG A 464 -32.38 -7.68 -3.50
CA ARG A 464 -32.43 -8.72 -4.52
C ARG A 464 -31.12 -8.78 -5.28
N ILE A 465 -30.62 -10.00 -5.50
CA ILE A 465 -29.51 -10.26 -6.41
C ILE A 465 -30.04 -10.81 -7.73
N ILE A 466 -29.60 -10.20 -8.84
CA ILE A 466 -29.94 -10.62 -10.20
C ILE A 466 -28.67 -10.89 -11.00
N GLY A 467 -28.69 -11.94 -11.83
CA GLY A 467 -27.57 -12.34 -12.69
C GLY A 467 -26.86 -13.59 -12.19
N SER A 468 -26.09 -14.23 -13.06
CA SER A 468 -25.39 -15.49 -12.77
C SER A 468 -23.87 -15.35 -12.65
N LYS A 469 -23.27 -14.44 -13.44
CA LYS A 469 -21.82 -14.19 -13.44
C LYS A 469 -21.47 -12.88 -12.76
N MET A 470 -22.03 -11.78 -13.25
CA MET A 470 -21.95 -10.48 -12.61
C MET A 470 -23.24 -10.25 -11.84
N LEU A 471 -23.17 -10.36 -10.52
CA LEU A 471 -24.30 -10.20 -9.63
C LEU A 471 -24.61 -8.71 -9.51
N ARG A 472 -25.83 -8.31 -9.83
CA ARG A 472 -26.36 -6.97 -9.60
C ARG A 472 -27.14 -6.97 -8.31
N ILE A 473 -26.86 -6.01 -7.42
CA ILE A 473 -27.51 -5.88 -6.13
C ILE A 473 -28.53 -4.75 -6.22
N LEU A 474 -29.79 -5.02 -5.91
CA LEU A 474 -30.89 -4.06 -6.02
C LEU A 474 -31.68 -3.96 -4.72
N ILE A 475 -32.09 -2.73 -4.40
CA ILE A 475 -33.08 -2.44 -3.35
C ILE A 475 -34.26 -1.79 -4.06
N GLY A 476 -35.43 -2.43 -3.99
CA GLY A 476 -36.55 -2.11 -4.88
C GLY A 476 -36.13 -2.18 -6.36
N ASN A 477 -36.20 -1.05 -7.06
CA ASN A 477 -35.80 -0.93 -8.47
C ASN A 477 -34.43 -0.25 -8.68
N GLN A 478 -33.74 0.14 -7.61
CA GLN A 478 -32.46 0.85 -7.70
C GLN A 478 -31.28 -0.08 -7.43
N GLN A 479 -30.28 -0.04 -8.29
CA GLN A 479 -29.07 -0.84 -8.12
C GLN A 479 -28.09 -0.13 -7.18
N THR A 480 -27.61 -0.84 -6.15
CA THR A 480 -26.59 -0.33 -5.21
C THR A 480 -25.17 -0.64 -5.69
N GLY A 481 -24.95 -1.80 -6.31
CA GLY A 481 -23.62 -2.21 -6.75
C GLY A 481 -23.62 -3.46 -7.62
N THR A 482 -22.41 -3.95 -7.90
CA THR A 482 -22.18 -5.25 -8.53
C THR A 482 -21.10 -6.03 -7.79
N TYR A 483 -21.18 -7.35 -7.86
CA TYR A 483 -20.16 -8.27 -7.38
C TYR A 483 -19.85 -9.34 -8.43
N GLN A 484 -18.57 -9.63 -8.64
CA GLN A 484 -18.10 -10.74 -9.43
C GLN A 484 -16.74 -11.21 -8.89
N ASP A 485 -16.69 -12.39 -8.27
CA ASP A 485 -15.44 -13.04 -7.87
C ASP A 485 -14.49 -12.10 -7.08
N GLY A 486 -15.01 -11.45 -6.03
CA GLY A 486 -14.27 -10.46 -5.23
C GLY A 486 -14.11 -9.07 -5.85
N VAL A 487 -14.44 -8.89 -7.12
CA VAL A 487 -14.43 -7.56 -7.78
C VAL A 487 -15.78 -6.89 -7.59
N ILE A 488 -15.76 -5.67 -7.06
CA ILE A 488 -16.97 -4.89 -6.79
C ILE A 488 -17.06 -3.58 -7.58
N SER A 489 -18.28 -3.10 -7.76
CA SER A 489 -18.56 -1.70 -8.10
C SER A 489 -19.74 -1.18 -7.27
N VAL A 490 -19.81 0.12 -7.08
CA VAL A 490 -20.91 0.81 -6.37
C VAL A 490 -21.47 1.91 -7.26
N THR A 491 -22.79 2.04 -7.24
CA THR A 491 -23.49 3.18 -7.85
C THR A 491 -23.49 4.37 -6.88
N PRO A 492 -23.80 5.60 -7.32
CA PRO A 492 -24.03 6.72 -6.42
C PRO A 492 -25.06 6.42 -5.32
N PHE A 493 -26.13 5.69 -5.66
CA PHE A 493 -27.13 5.25 -4.68
C PHE A 493 -26.56 4.27 -3.64
N GLY A 494 -25.79 3.27 -4.07
CA GLY A 494 -25.15 2.35 -3.12
C GLY A 494 -24.08 3.03 -2.27
N MET A 495 -23.32 3.95 -2.87
CA MET A 495 -22.32 4.73 -2.15
C MET A 495 -22.95 5.71 -1.16
N GLN A 496 -24.12 6.29 -1.46
CA GLN A 496 -24.88 7.09 -0.48
C GLN A 496 -25.17 6.28 0.77
N ARG A 497 -25.66 5.04 0.62
CA ARG A 497 -25.97 4.15 1.75
C ARG A 497 -24.71 3.78 2.53
N ILE A 498 -23.60 3.46 1.85
CA ILE A 498 -22.31 3.21 2.51
C ILE A 498 -21.87 4.44 3.30
N TYR A 499 -21.98 5.63 2.71
CA TYR A 499 -21.54 6.89 3.32
C TYR A 499 -22.36 7.22 4.57
N GLU A 500 -23.68 7.01 4.53
CA GLU A 500 -24.57 7.23 5.69
C GLU A 500 -24.20 6.35 6.89
N VAL A 501 -23.83 5.08 6.65
CA VAL A 501 -23.51 4.11 7.69
C VAL A 501 -22.07 4.25 8.19
N THR A 502 -21.11 4.32 7.27
CA THR A 502 -19.67 4.21 7.60
C THR A 502 -18.98 5.56 7.79
N LYS A 503 -19.58 6.65 7.27
CA LYS A 503 -18.98 7.99 7.21
C LYS A 503 -17.53 7.97 6.72
N SER A 504 -17.22 7.06 5.80
CA SER A 504 -15.87 6.79 5.29
C SER A 504 -15.85 6.82 3.75
N TYR A 505 -14.65 6.86 3.16
CA TYR A 505 -14.39 6.82 1.71
C TYR A 505 -15.08 7.94 0.90
N TYR A 506 -15.18 9.13 1.50
CA TYR A 506 -15.78 10.31 0.89
C TYR A 506 -14.74 11.37 0.50
N VAL A 507 -15.11 12.19 -0.49
CA VAL A 507 -14.39 13.40 -0.92
C VAL A 507 -15.42 14.51 -1.05
N LYS A 508 -15.36 15.53 -0.18
CA LYS A 508 -16.29 16.66 -0.17
C LYS A 508 -15.85 17.75 -1.15
N ILE A 509 -16.83 18.24 -1.91
CA ILE A 509 -16.70 19.35 -2.86
C ILE A 509 -17.84 20.36 -2.63
N ASP A 510 -17.62 21.60 -3.06
CA ASP A 510 -18.59 22.71 -2.96
C ASP A 510 -19.18 23.15 -4.32
N PHE A 511 -18.86 22.45 -5.40
CA PHE A 511 -19.26 22.78 -6.77
C PHE A 511 -20.08 21.67 -7.46
N ASP A 512 -20.74 22.01 -8.57
CA ASP A 512 -21.49 21.04 -9.38
C ASP A 512 -20.55 20.09 -10.14
N LEU A 513 -20.72 18.77 -9.93
CA LEU A 513 -19.85 17.77 -10.52
C LEU A 513 -20.08 17.58 -12.03
N ARG A 514 -19.18 18.13 -12.85
CA ARG A 514 -19.24 17.99 -14.33
C ARG A 514 -18.28 16.97 -14.92
N GLY A 515 -17.16 16.67 -14.25
CA GLY A 515 -16.11 15.76 -14.74
C GLY A 515 -15.30 15.17 -13.60
N ASP A 516 -14.00 15.00 -13.80
CA ASP A 516 -13.06 14.58 -12.75
C ASP A 516 -12.93 15.65 -11.66
N VAL A 517 -12.62 15.23 -10.43
CA VAL A 517 -12.39 16.14 -9.31
C VAL A 517 -10.90 16.46 -9.25
N PHE A 518 -10.56 17.74 -9.36
CA PHE A 518 -9.20 18.25 -9.19
C PHE A 518 -8.95 18.57 -7.71
N ALA A 519 -7.71 18.36 -7.25
CA ALA A 519 -7.34 18.53 -5.84
C ALA A 519 -7.66 19.95 -5.29
N VAL A 520 -7.52 20.98 -6.12
CA VAL A 520 -7.86 22.38 -5.76
C VAL A 520 -9.33 22.58 -5.36
N GLY A 521 -10.23 21.69 -5.79
CA GLY A 521 -11.64 21.73 -5.46
C GLY A 521 -12.04 20.77 -4.33
N VAL A 522 -11.08 20.12 -3.67
CA VAL A 522 -11.37 19.21 -2.54
C VAL A 522 -11.29 19.99 -1.24
N ASN A 523 -12.42 20.13 -0.55
CA ASN A 523 -12.46 20.81 0.76
C ASN A 523 -12.05 19.87 1.89
N GLU A 524 -12.49 18.60 1.82
CA GLU A 524 -12.27 17.58 2.83
C GLU A 524 -12.25 16.19 2.18
N ALA A 525 -11.43 15.27 2.68
CA ALA A 525 -11.42 13.88 2.24
C ALA A 525 -11.08 12.94 3.40
N ASP A 526 -11.65 11.73 3.37
CA ASP A 526 -11.36 10.71 4.38
C ASP A 526 -9.87 10.28 4.31
N LYS A 527 -9.17 10.38 5.44
CA LYS A 527 -7.76 10.00 5.59
C LYS A 527 -7.50 8.51 5.32
N LYS A 528 -8.52 7.65 5.36
CA LYS A 528 -8.41 6.21 5.02
C LYS A 528 -8.25 5.96 3.53
N ILE A 529 -8.57 6.94 2.68
CA ILE A 529 -8.46 6.80 1.22
C ILE A 529 -7.02 6.56 0.83
N ARG A 530 -6.80 5.51 0.03
CA ARG A 530 -5.55 5.21 -0.66
C ARG A 530 -5.73 5.37 -2.17
N PRO A 531 -4.65 5.56 -2.93
CA PRO A 531 -4.73 5.54 -4.37
C PRO A 531 -5.46 4.28 -4.86
N ASP A 532 -6.26 4.45 -5.91
CA ASP A 532 -7.13 3.45 -6.54
C ASP A 532 -8.35 2.95 -5.75
N ASP A 533 -8.56 3.42 -4.51
CA ASP A 533 -9.81 3.18 -3.78
C ASP A 533 -11.02 3.71 -4.56
N ILE A 534 -12.16 3.04 -4.34
CA ILE A 534 -13.46 3.53 -4.79
C ILE A 534 -13.92 4.59 -3.78
N VAL A 535 -14.31 5.77 -4.26
CA VAL A 535 -14.68 6.89 -3.38
C VAL A 535 -15.99 7.54 -3.83
N GLY A 536 -16.76 8.02 -2.87
CA GLY A 536 -17.95 8.85 -3.08
C GLY A 536 -17.56 10.32 -3.13
N VAL A 537 -17.99 11.03 -4.16
CA VAL A 537 -17.91 12.49 -4.23
C VAL A 537 -19.16 13.05 -3.58
N VAL A 538 -19.00 13.81 -2.50
CA VAL A 538 -20.08 14.27 -1.62
C VAL A 538 -20.22 15.78 -1.72
N ARG A 539 -21.46 16.25 -1.80
CA ARG A 539 -21.84 17.66 -1.68
C ARG A 539 -23.14 17.74 -0.88
N ASP A 540 -23.19 18.63 0.12
CA ASP A 540 -24.36 18.80 0.99
C ASP A 540 -24.86 17.47 1.60
N GLU A 541 -23.93 16.64 2.10
CA GLU A 541 -24.15 15.29 2.63
C GLU A 541 -24.78 14.28 1.64
N LYS A 542 -24.82 14.62 0.34
CA LYS A 542 -25.29 13.75 -0.74
C LYS A 542 -24.14 13.34 -1.67
N VAL A 543 -24.09 12.06 -2.00
CA VAL A 543 -23.19 11.49 -2.99
C VAL A 543 -23.66 11.90 -4.38
N VAL A 544 -22.91 12.81 -5.01
CA VAL A 544 -23.17 13.32 -6.37
C VAL A 544 -22.41 12.52 -7.44
N GLY A 545 -21.49 11.64 -7.04
CA GLY A 545 -20.80 10.74 -7.94
C GLY A 545 -19.93 9.71 -7.24
N VAL A 546 -19.46 8.74 -8.02
CA VAL A 546 -18.52 7.70 -7.58
C VAL A 546 -17.34 7.68 -8.55
N GLY A 547 -16.14 7.58 -8.00
CA GLY A 547 -14.90 7.57 -8.78
C GLY A 547 -13.82 6.67 -8.19
N ARG A 548 -12.62 6.79 -8.74
CA ARG A 548 -11.40 6.21 -8.18
C ARG A 548 -10.45 7.29 -7.72
N ALA A 549 -9.93 7.15 -6.51
CA ALA A 549 -8.89 8.00 -5.97
C ALA A 549 -7.60 7.90 -6.81
N VAL A 550 -6.98 9.04 -7.12
CA VAL A 550 -5.63 9.12 -7.71
C VAL A 550 -4.59 9.37 -6.61
N LEU A 551 -4.98 10.15 -5.60
CA LEU A 551 -4.17 10.54 -4.44
C LEU A 551 -4.67 9.84 -3.17
N SER A 552 -3.88 9.85 -2.11
CA SER A 552 -4.38 9.54 -0.76
C SER A 552 -5.28 10.66 -0.22
N GLY A 553 -6.13 10.37 0.77
CA GLY A 553 -7.07 11.37 1.31
C GLY A 553 -6.39 12.65 1.81
N GLU A 554 -5.28 12.54 2.54
CA GLU A 554 -4.50 13.70 3.00
C GLU A 554 -3.88 14.49 1.85
N GLU A 555 -3.40 13.81 0.81
CA GLU A 555 -2.86 14.47 -0.38
C GLU A 555 -3.91 15.22 -1.16
N MET A 556 -5.15 14.71 -1.25
CA MET A 556 -6.23 15.38 -1.98
C MET A 556 -6.50 16.79 -1.44
N VAL A 557 -6.42 16.95 -0.12
CA VAL A 557 -6.67 18.23 0.56
C VAL A 557 -5.46 19.16 0.46
N LYS A 558 -4.24 18.63 0.55
CA LYS A 558 -3.01 19.45 0.52
C LYS A 558 -2.58 19.85 -0.90
N ALA A 559 -2.86 19.04 -1.90
CA ALA A 559 -2.41 19.28 -3.25
C ALA A 559 -3.15 20.46 -3.90
N LYS A 560 -2.39 21.41 -4.44
CA LYS A 560 -2.87 22.61 -5.13
C LYS A 560 -3.17 22.37 -6.62
N ARG A 561 -2.77 21.22 -7.17
CA ARG A 561 -2.99 20.85 -8.59
C ARG A 561 -2.98 19.34 -8.82
N GLY A 562 -3.61 18.93 -9.92
CA GLY A 562 -3.73 17.54 -10.34
C GLY A 562 -5.12 16.96 -10.07
N VAL A 563 -5.40 15.80 -10.66
CA VAL A 563 -6.65 15.08 -10.46
C VAL A 563 -6.60 14.34 -9.11
N ALA A 564 -7.58 14.58 -8.25
CA ALA A 564 -7.76 13.87 -6.99
C ALA A 564 -8.61 12.61 -7.18
N VAL A 565 -9.71 12.71 -7.95
CA VAL A 565 -10.63 11.60 -8.22
C VAL A 565 -10.97 11.54 -9.71
N LYS A 566 -10.78 10.36 -10.30
CA LYS A 566 -11.29 10.04 -11.64
C LYS A 566 -12.73 9.54 -11.54
N VAL A 567 -13.69 10.37 -11.94
CA VAL A 567 -15.12 10.09 -11.80
C VAL A 567 -15.54 9.03 -12.81
N ARG A 568 -16.32 8.05 -12.35
CA ARG A 568 -16.81 6.92 -13.18
C ARG A 568 -18.29 7.00 -13.44
N LYS A 569 -19.06 7.42 -12.44
CA LYS A 569 -20.52 7.56 -12.54
C LYS A 569 -20.97 8.76 -11.72
N ARG A 570 -21.91 9.54 -12.25
CA ARG A 570 -22.58 10.64 -11.56
C ARG A 570 -23.98 10.19 -11.13
N ALA A 571 -24.49 10.82 -10.08
CA ALA A 571 -25.83 10.54 -9.54
C ALA A 571 -26.93 10.81 -10.55
#